data_AF-A0A7Z1MZD8-F1
#
_entry.id   AF-A0A7Z1MZD8-F1
#
_cell.length_a   1.000
_cell.length_b   1.000
_cell.length_c   1.000
_cell.angle_alpha   90.00
_cell.angle_beta   90.00
_cell.angle_gamma   90.00
#
_symmetry.space_group_name_H-M   'P 1'
#
loop_
_entity.id
_entity.type
_entity.pdbx_description
1 polymer ?
#
loop_
_entity_poly.entity_id
_entity_poly.type
_entity_poly.pdbx_seq_one_letter_code
_entity_poly.pdbx_strand_id
1 'polypeptide(L)'
;GTIALVINSSAYIAEIIRAGINAVDKGQTEAARSLGLNYRQTMQSVVMPQAIKKILPALGNEFVTLIKESSIVSTIGVSEIMFNAQVVQGISFDPFTPLLVAALLYFLLTFALTRVMNFIEGRMSASD
;
A
#
# COMPACT_ATOMS: atom_id res chain seq x y z
N GLY A 1 -14.93 -4.92 -12.67
CA GLY A 1 -14.40 -4.79 -11.31
C GLY A 1 -12.90 -4.60 -11.32
N THR A 2 -12.14 -5.64 -11.63
CA THR A 2 -10.67 -5.69 -11.49
C THR A 2 -9.93 -4.58 -12.25
N ILE A 3 -10.30 -4.27 -13.49
CA ILE A 3 -9.64 -3.20 -14.27
C ILE A 3 -9.85 -1.82 -13.62
N ALA A 4 -11.03 -1.57 -13.06
CA ALA A 4 -11.33 -0.30 -12.39
C ALA A 4 -10.48 -0.12 -11.11
N LEU A 5 -10.32 -1.19 -10.31
CA LEU A 5 -9.41 -1.21 -9.16
C LEU A 5 -7.96 -0.94 -9.59
N VAL A 6 -7.49 -1.61 -10.65
CA VAL A 6 -6.11 -1.45 -11.13
C VAL A 6 -5.84 0.00 -11.56
N ILE A 7 -6.74 0.62 -12.31
CA ILE A 7 -6.59 2.02 -12.75
C ILE A 7 -6.59 2.97 -11.54
N ASN A 8 -7.52 2.79 -10.61
CA ASN A 8 -7.60 3.63 -9.41
C ASN A 8 -6.33 3.50 -8.55
N SER A 9 -5.93 2.27 -8.24
CA SER A 9 -4.73 1.96 -7.46
C SER A 9 -3.46 2.48 -8.14
N SER A 10 -3.33 2.34 -9.47
CA SER A 10 -2.15 2.82 -10.20
C SER A 10 -2.01 4.35 -10.12
N ALA A 11 -3.13 5.08 -10.11
CA ALA A 11 -3.12 6.53 -9.95
C ALA A 11 -2.64 6.93 -8.53
N TYR A 12 -3.14 6.26 -7.50
CA TYR A 12 -2.69 6.49 -6.11
C TYR A 12 -1.21 6.14 -5.93
N ILE A 13 -0.76 5.01 -6.46
CA ILE A 13 0.65 4.60 -6.40
C ILE A 13 1.56 5.61 -7.11
N ALA A 14 1.15 6.12 -8.28
CA ALA A 14 1.93 7.13 -9.00
C ALA A 14 2.07 8.43 -8.19
N GLU A 15 1.01 8.86 -7.51
CA GLU A 15 1.03 10.05 -6.66
C GLU A 15 1.88 9.83 -5.40
N ILE A 16 1.84 8.64 -4.79
CA ILE A 16 2.72 8.27 -3.67
C ILE A 16 4.19 8.35 -4.08
N ILE A 17 4.55 7.80 -5.25
CA ILE A 17 5.93 7.86 -5.76
C ILE A 17 6.35 9.32 -5.99
N ARG A 18 5.49 10.11 -6.64
CA ARG A 18 5.74 11.54 -6.90
C ARG A 18 5.92 12.33 -5.61
N ALA A 19 5.05 12.13 -4.63
CA ALA A 19 5.09 12.78 -3.32
C ALA A 19 6.36 12.38 -2.56
N GLY A 20 6.75 11.10 -2.60
CA GLY A 20 7.95 10.61 -1.95
C GLY A 20 9.25 11.18 -2.52
N ILE A 21 9.33 11.38 -3.84
CA ILE A 21 10.45 12.08 -4.49
C ILE A 21 10.48 13.56 -4.07
N ASN A 22 9.32 14.24 -4.11
CA ASN A 22 9.23 15.65 -3.73
C ASN A 22 9.44 15.92 -2.23
N ALA A 23 9.29 14.89 -1.39
CA ALA A 23 9.55 14.99 0.04
C ALA A 23 11.04 14.99 0.39
N VAL A 24 11.95 14.68 -0.55
CA VAL A 24 13.40 14.81 -0.33
C VAL A 24 13.77 16.29 -0.31
N ASP A 25 14.60 16.67 0.66
CA ASP A 25 15.01 18.06 0.84
C ASP A 25 15.74 18.60 -0.41
N LYS A 26 15.37 19.81 -0.85
CA LYS A 26 15.95 20.42 -2.06
C LYS A 26 17.46 20.63 -1.92
N GLY A 27 17.96 20.86 -0.71
CA GLY A 27 19.38 20.98 -0.38
C GLY A 27 20.19 19.73 -0.73
N GLN A 28 19.58 18.53 -0.72
CA GLN A 28 20.25 17.31 -1.19
C GLN A 28 20.56 17.38 -2.69
N THR A 29 19.62 17.94 -3.46
CA THR A 29 19.81 18.13 -4.90
C THR A 29 20.81 19.25 -5.18
N GLU A 30 20.72 20.37 -4.44
CA GLU A 30 21.66 21.49 -4.57
C GLU A 30 23.09 21.07 -4.21
N ALA A 31 23.29 20.35 -3.09
CA ALA A 31 24.59 19.84 -2.67
C ALA A 31 25.18 18.86 -3.69
N ALA A 32 24.37 17.92 -4.22
CA ALA A 32 24.81 16.99 -5.26
C ALA A 32 25.27 17.73 -6.53
N ARG A 33 24.55 18.77 -6.93
CA ARG A 33 24.91 19.62 -8.07
C ARG A 33 26.19 20.42 -7.81
N SER A 34 26.38 20.93 -6.59
CA SER A 34 27.63 21.59 -6.17
C SER A 34 28.84 20.65 -6.18
N LEU A 35 28.62 19.35 -5.98
CA LEU A 35 29.66 18.31 -6.12
C LEU A 35 29.90 17.88 -7.58
N GLY A 36 29.26 18.52 -8.55
CA GLY A 36 29.43 18.24 -9.98
C GLY A 36 28.63 17.04 -10.50
N LEU A 37 27.71 16.48 -9.70
CA LEU A 37 26.87 15.37 -10.16
C LEU A 37 25.88 15.85 -11.23
N ASN A 38 25.72 15.05 -12.29
CA ASN A 38 24.65 15.28 -13.26
C ASN A 38 23.29 14.84 -12.68
N TYR A 39 22.20 15.21 -13.35
CA TYR A 39 20.85 14.91 -12.87
C TYR A 39 20.62 13.42 -12.63
N ARG A 40 21.11 12.55 -13.53
CA ARG A 40 20.93 11.10 -13.43
C ARG A 40 21.68 10.54 -12.22
N GLN A 41 22.91 10.98 -11.99
CA GLN A 41 23.70 10.61 -10.82
C GLN A 41 23.05 11.10 -9.52
N THR A 42 22.58 12.35 -9.51
CA THR A 42 21.88 12.92 -8.35
C THR A 42 20.61 12.14 -8.01
N MET A 43 19.82 11.81 -9.03
CA MET A 43 18.59 11.05 -8.86
C MET A 43 18.88 9.64 -8.35
N GLN A 44 19.82 8.92 -8.95
CA GLN A 44 20.10 7.52 -8.59
C GLN A 44 20.82 7.36 -7.24
N SER A 45 21.79 8.23 -6.94
CA SER A 45 22.68 8.05 -5.79
C SER A 45 22.27 8.85 -4.55
N VAL A 46 21.45 9.90 -4.70
CA VAL A 46 21.08 10.80 -3.59
C VAL A 46 19.59 10.79 -3.35
N VAL A 47 18.79 11.16 -4.35
CA VAL A 47 17.34 11.38 -4.18
C VAL A 47 16.57 10.07 -4.06
N MET A 48 16.77 9.12 -4.97
CA MET A 48 16.00 7.87 -4.98
C MET A 48 16.15 7.03 -3.70
N PRO A 49 17.36 6.80 -3.14
CA PRO A 49 17.50 6.07 -1.89
C PRO A 49 16.73 6.72 -0.72
N GLN A 50 16.72 8.05 -0.66
CA GLN A 50 15.97 8.80 0.36
C GLN A 50 14.46 8.78 0.09
N ALA A 51 14.05 8.94 -1.16
CA ALA A 51 12.65 8.87 -1.57
C ALA A 51 12.05 7.49 -1.28
N ILE A 52 12.77 6.40 -1.56
CA ILE A 52 12.34 5.03 -1.25
C ILE A 52 12.02 4.87 0.24
N LYS A 53 12.81 5.50 1.12
CA LYS A 53 12.56 5.43 2.55
C LYS A 53 11.20 6.04 2.93
N LYS A 54 10.74 7.05 2.19
CA LYS A 54 9.44 7.72 2.39
C LYS A 54 8.29 7.04 1.64
N ILE A 55 8.58 6.46 0.47
CA ILE A 55 7.60 5.79 -0.39
C ILE A 55 7.13 4.46 0.21
N LEU A 56 8.05 3.65 0.76
CA LEU A 56 7.73 2.30 1.24
C LEU A 56 6.64 2.27 2.33
N PRO A 57 6.69 3.12 3.37
CA PRO A 57 5.62 3.18 4.35
C PRO A 57 4.26 3.56 3.75
N ALA A 58 4.25 4.57 2.87
CA ALA A 58 3.03 5.01 2.19
C ALA A 58 2.43 3.93 1.29
N LEU A 59 3.27 3.19 0.55
CA LEU A 59 2.80 2.10 -0.31
C LEU A 59 2.16 0.95 0.45
N GLY A 60 2.70 0.55 1.60
CA GLY A 60 2.05 -0.53 2.34
C GLY A 60 0.85 -0.06 3.17
N ASN A 61 0.75 1.23 3.52
CA ASN A 61 -0.53 1.79 3.98
C ASN A 61 -1.59 1.73 2.87
N GLU A 62 -1.22 2.07 1.64
CA GLU A 62 -2.10 1.93 0.47
C GLU A 62 -2.48 0.47 0.23
N PHE A 63 -1.55 -0.48 0.38
CA PHE A 63 -1.82 -1.91 0.27
C PHE A 63 -2.89 -2.39 1.27
N VAL A 64 -2.85 -1.90 2.52
CA VAL A 64 -3.88 -2.22 3.53
C VAL A 64 -5.24 -1.64 3.13
N THR A 65 -5.27 -0.44 2.55
CA THR A 65 -6.50 0.16 2.00
C THR A 65 -7.06 -0.66 0.85
N LEU A 66 -6.21 -1.08 -0.09
CA LEU A 66 -6.61 -1.88 -1.24
C LEU A 66 -7.20 -3.24 -0.85
N ILE A 67 -6.72 -3.89 0.22
CA ILE A 67 -7.32 -5.13 0.73
C ILE A 67 -8.76 -4.91 1.23
N LYS A 68 -9.04 -3.75 1.83
CA LYS A 68 -10.40 -3.41 2.27
C LYS A 68 -11.28 -3.05 1.09
N GLU A 69 -10.76 -2.26 0.15
CA GLU A 69 -11.50 -1.87 -1.06
C GLU A 69 -11.71 -3.04 -2.03
N SER A 70 -10.82 -4.04 -2.04
CA SER A 70 -10.97 -5.24 -2.87
C SER A 70 -12.24 -6.00 -2.52
N SER A 71 -12.67 -5.95 -1.26
CA SER A 71 -13.90 -6.60 -0.77
C SER A 71 -15.15 -6.22 -1.59
N ILE A 72 -15.17 -5.04 -2.22
CA ILE A 72 -16.27 -4.62 -3.09
C ILE A 72 -16.30 -5.40 -4.40
N VAL A 73 -15.17 -5.95 -4.83
CA VAL A 73 -15.02 -6.70 -6.09
C VAL A 73 -15.45 -8.16 -5.96
N SER A 74 -15.59 -8.70 -4.74
CA SER A 74 -16.32 -9.97 -4.50
C SER A 74 -17.72 -9.95 -5.10
N THR A 75 -18.39 -8.79 -5.14
CA THR A 75 -19.73 -8.64 -5.72
C THR A 75 -19.75 -8.89 -7.24
N ILE A 76 -18.59 -8.89 -7.89
CA ILE A 76 -18.40 -9.14 -9.33
C ILE A 76 -17.73 -10.53 -9.55
N GLY A 77 -17.77 -11.42 -8.55
CA GLY A 77 -17.37 -12.83 -8.69
C GLY A 77 -15.87 -13.11 -8.62
N VAL A 78 -15.06 -12.19 -8.08
CA VAL A 78 -13.66 -12.47 -7.76
C VAL A 78 -13.60 -13.29 -6.47
N SER A 79 -12.96 -14.45 -6.52
CA SER A 79 -12.80 -15.33 -5.35
C SER A 79 -11.86 -14.70 -4.33
N GLU A 80 -12.44 -14.12 -3.28
CA GLU A 80 -11.77 -13.56 -2.11
C GLU A 80 -12.53 -13.94 -0.83
N ILE A 81 -12.13 -13.42 0.34
CA ILE A 81 -12.72 -13.76 1.65
C ILE A 81 -14.25 -13.59 1.64
N MET A 82 -14.74 -12.48 1.07
CA MET A 82 -16.18 -12.19 1.02
C MET A 82 -16.92 -13.11 0.04
N PHE A 83 -16.30 -13.47 -1.09
CA PHE A 83 -16.89 -14.43 -2.03
C PHE A 83 -17.05 -15.80 -1.40
N ASN A 84 -16.04 -16.28 -0.67
CA ASN A 84 -16.11 -17.56 0.04
C ASN A 84 -17.17 -17.52 1.16
N ALA A 85 -17.32 -16.40 1.86
CA ALA A 85 -18.40 -16.22 2.83
C ALA A 85 -19.79 -16.33 2.19
N GLN A 86 -19.99 -15.71 1.01
CA GLN A 86 -21.24 -15.81 0.24
C GLN A 86 -21.50 -17.24 -0.27
N VAL A 87 -20.47 -17.96 -0.70
CA VAL A 87 -20.60 -19.37 -1.10
C VAL A 87 -21.04 -20.24 0.08
N VAL A 88 -20.39 -20.09 1.24
CA VAL A 88 -20.76 -20.84 2.45
C VAL A 88 -22.16 -20.46 2.92
N GLN A 89 -22.54 -19.18 2.87
CA GLN A 89 -23.91 -18.72 3.14
C GLN A 89 -24.92 -19.40 2.22
N GLY A 90 -24.63 -19.52 0.92
CA GLY A 90 -25.50 -20.16 -0.06
C GLY A 90 -25.69 -21.66 0.18
N ILE A 91 -24.69 -22.35 0.73
CA ILE A 91 -24.73 -23.78 1.04
C ILE A 91 -25.38 -24.05 2.40
N SER A 92 -25.07 -23.22 3.41
CA SER A 92 -25.52 -23.39 4.79
C SER A 92 -26.88 -22.76 5.09
N PHE A 93 -27.37 -21.88 4.21
CA PHE A 93 -28.55 -21.02 4.43
C PHE A 93 -28.44 -20.14 5.69
N ASP A 94 -27.25 -20.03 6.29
CA ASP A 94 -26.95 -19.16 7.41
C ASP A 94 -26.15 -17.93 6.92
N PRO A 95 -26.76 -16.73 6.90
CA PRO A 95 -26.09 -15.51 6.50
C PRO A 95 -25.15 -14.94 7.57
N PHE A 96 -25.38 -15.24 8.84
CA PHE A 96 -24.75 -14.49 9.93
C PHE A 96 -23.35 -15.01 10.25
N THR A 97 -23.19 -16.33 10.38
CA THR A 97 -21.92 -16.96 10.75
C THR A 97 -20.81 -16.73 9.72
N PRO A 98 -21.03 -16.90 8.40
CA PRO A 98 -19.97 -16.69 7.40
C PRO A 98 -19.50 -15.24 7.31
N LEU A 99 -20.42 -14.28 7.47
CA LEU A 99 -20.09 -12.84 7.47
C LEU A 99 -19.26 -12.45 8.70
N LEU A 100 -19.58 -12.99 9.88
CA LEU A 100 -18.79 -12.78 11.09
C LEU A 100 -17.36 -13.30 10.96
N VAL A 101 -17.20 -14.51 10.39
CA VAL A 101 -15.88 -15.10 10.12
C VAL A 101 -15.11 -14.24 9.12
N ALA A 102 -15.75 -13.79 8.04
CA ALA A 102 -15.13 -12.88 7.08
C ALA A 102 -14.66 -11.58 7.74
N ALA A 103 -15.50 -10.95 8.56
CA ALA A 103 -15.15 -9.74 9.30
C ALA A 103 -13.94 -9.93 10.21
N LEU A 104 -13.88 -11.05 10.96
CA LEU A 104 -12.74 -11.40 11.80
C LEU A 104 -11.46 -11.64 10.98
N LEU A 105 -11.56 -12.30 9.82
CA LEU A 105 -10.41 -12.51 8.94
C LEU A 105 -9.89 -11.19 8.37
N TYR A 106 -10.77 -10.31 7.90
CA TYR A 106 -10.38 -8.97 7.45
C TYR A 106 -9.73 -8.17 8.58
N PHE A 107 -10.27 -8.26 9.80
CA PHE A 107 -9.70 -7.60 10.97
C PHE A 107 -8.30 -8.13 11.29
N LEU A 108 -8.11 -9.46 11.36
CA LEU A 108 -6.82 -10.08 11.64
C LEU A 108 -5.77 -9.74 10.58
N LEU A 109 -6.15 -9.79 9.30
CA LEU A 109 -5.28 -9.44 8.18
C LEU A 109 -4.87 -7.96 8.25
N THR A 110 -5.84 -7.06 8.42
CA THR A 110 -5.59 -5.62 8.55
C THR A 110 -4.71 -5.33 9.75
N PHE A 111 -5.02 -5.90 10.91
CA PHE A 111 -4.27 -5.71 12.15
C PHE A 111 -2.81 -6.20 12.01
N ALA A 112 -2.60 -7.39 11.44
CA ALA A 112 -1.28 -7.95 11.21
C ALA A 112 -0.46 -7.06 10.27
N LEU A 113 -1.03 -6.64 9.14
CA LEU A 113 -0.35 -5.79 8.16
C LEU A 113 -0.03 -4.39 8.71
N THR A 114 -0.97 -3.75 9.41
CA THR A 114 -0.71 -2.47 10.09
C THR A 114 0.43 -2.61 11.09
N ARG A 115 0.51 -3.72 11.82
CA ARG A 115 1.58 -3.93 12.81
C ARG A 115 2.95 -4.17 12.16
N VAL A 116 3.00 -4.90 11.05
CA VAL A 116 4.21 -5.05 10.22
C VAL A 116 4.62 -3.70 9.65
N MET A 117 3.67 -2.89 9.18
CA MET A 117 3.95 -1.57 8.63
C MET A 117 4.52 -0.62 9.69
N ASN A 118 3.89 -0.54 10.87
CA ASN A 118 4.39 0.27 11.98
C ASN A 118 5.80 -0.17 12.42
N PHE A 119 6.11 -1.46 12.34
CA PHE A 119 7.45 -1.97 12.62
C PHE A 119 8.47 -1.53 11.55
N ILE A 120 8.09 -1.57 10.28
CA ILE A 120 8.93 -1.09 9.16
C ILE A 120 9.17 0.41 9.31
N GLU A 121 8.12 1.20 9.54
CA GLU A 121 8.19 2.65 9.74
C GLU A 121 9.10 3.00 10.93
N GLY A 122 8.92 2.31 12.07
CA GLY A 122 9.77 2.51 13.25
C GLY A 122 11.26 2.21 13.02
N ARG A 123 11.59 1.24 12.15
CA ARG A 123 12.99 0.99 11.78
C ARG A 123 13.55 2.02 10.80
N MET A 124 12.70 2.63 9.98
CA MET A 124 13.11 3.60 8.98
C MET A 124 13.31 4.99 9.59
N SER A 125 12.46 5.41 10.54
CA SER A 125 12.64 6.64 11.31
C SER A 125 13.86 6.61 12.24
N ALA A 126 14.36 5.42 12.60
CA ALA A 126 15.61 5.30 13.36
C ALA A 126 16.89 5.46 12.50
N SER A 127 16.75 5.65 11.19
CA SER A 127 17.84 5.82 10.21
C SER A 127 17.88 7.21 9.56
N ASP A 128 17.18 8.18 10.15
CA ASP A 128 17.27 9.62 9.90
C ASP A 128 17.92 10.30 11.13
#